data_AF-F2JK79-F1
#
_entry.id   AF-F2JK79-F1
#
_cell.length_a   1.000
_cell.length_b   1.000
_cell.length_c   1.000
_cell.angle_alpha   90.00
_cell.angle_beta   90.00
_cell.angle_gamma   90.00
#
_symmetry.space_group_name_H-M   'P 1'
#
loop_
_entity.id
_entity.type
_entity.pdbx_description
1 polymer ?
#
loop_
_entity_poly.entity_id
_entity_poly.type
_entity_poly.pdbx_seq_one_letter_code
_entity_poly.pdbx_strand_id
1 'polypeptide(L)' 'MKCPNCGFEKHIEHAEFCQECGTFMINFCSNPVCNMNNGEELPLSNDMKFCPDCGQPSTFKANGFFDKK' A
#
# COMPACT_ATOMS: atom_id res chain seq x y z
N MET A 1 6.73 5.23 8.80
CA MET A 1 5.41 4.56 8.76
C MET A 1 5.56 3.19 9.39
N LYS A 2 4.50 2.58 9.94
CA LYS A 2 4.58 1.19 10.39
C LYS A 2 4.52 0.25 9.18
N CYS A 3 5.44 -0.68 9.06
CA CYS A 3 5.40 -1.70 8.02
C CYS A 3 4.11 -2.54 8.18
N PRO A 4 3.24 -2.60 7.17
CA PRO A 4 1.97 -3.32 7.27
C PRO A 4 2.15 -4.84 7.33
N ASN A 5 3.34 -5.35 6.98
CA ASN A 5 3.63 -6.78 6.93
C ASN A 5 4.26 -7.33 8.23
N CYS A 6 5.28 -6.65 8.77
CA CYS A 6 6.04 -7.11 9.95
C CYS A 6 5.98 -6.17 11.15
N GLY A 7 5.39 -4.98 11.01
CA GLY A 7 5.24 -4.01 12.10
C GLY A 7 6.49 -3.22 12.46
N PHE A 8 7.60 -3.32 11.73
CA PHE A 8 8.78 -2.47 11.92
C PHE A 8 8.45 -0.98 11.65
N GLU A 9 8.96 -0.07 12.47
CA GLU A 9 8.57 1.36 12.43
C GLU A 9 9.74 2.34 12.20
N LYS A 10 10.99 1.91 12.45
CA LYS A 10 12.19 2.76 12.43
C LYS A 10 12.77 2.91 11.03
N HIS A 11 11.93 3.32 10.11
CA HIS A 11 12.33 3.53 8.72
C HIS A 11 13.17 4.79 8.55
N ILE A 12 14.08 4.77 7.57
CA ILE A 12 14.69 6.01 7.07
C ILE A 12 13.62 6.89 6.40
N GLU A 13 13.91 8.18 6.26
CA GLU A 13 13.04 9.09 5.52
C GLU A 13 12.85 8.60 4.09
N HIS A 14 11.62 8.73 3.57
CA HIS A 14 11.23 8.31 2.22
C HIS A 14 11.45 6.82 1.88
N ALA A 15 11.56 5.93 2.87
CA ALA A 15 11.65 4.50 2.61
C ALA A 15 10.37 3.96 1.92
N GLU A 16 10.50 3.43 0.71
CA GLU A 16 9.41 2.76 0.00
C GLU A 16 9.35 1.26 0.30
N PHE A 17 10.47 0.67 0.72
CA PHE A 17 10.58 -0.75 1.07
C PHE A 17 10.96 -0.91 2.54
N CYS A 18 10.40 -1.94 3.18
CA CYS A 18 10.70 -2.23 4.56
C CYS A 18 12.13 -2.78 4.70
N GLN A 19 12.97 -2.12 5.51
CA GLN A 19 14.35 -2.57 5.77
C GLN A 19 14.43 -3.91 6.52
N GLU A 20 13.35 -4.33 7.19
CA GLU A 20 13.32 -5.58 7.95
C GLU A 20 12.78 -6.77 7.14
N CYS A 21 11.76 -6.56 6.29
CA CYS A 21 11.08 -7.66 5.60
C CYS A 21 10.94 -7.50 4.08
N GLY A 22 11.48 -6.43 3.50
CA GLY A 22 11.46 -6.17 2.05
C GLY A 22 10.09 -5.79 1.46
N THR A 23 9.03 -5.72 2.27
CA THR A 23 7.70 -5.33 1.78
C THR A 23 7.67 -3.90 1.27
N PHE A 24 7.12 -3.70 0.07
CA PHE A 24 6.81 -2.38 -0.45
C PHE A 24 5.67 -1.74 0.37
N MET A 25 5.90 -0.53 0.85
CA MET A 25 5.12 0.12 1.91
C MET A 25 4.20 1.22 1.41
N ILE A 26 4.01 1.38 0.10
CA ILE A 26 3.05 2.32 -0.47
C ILE A 26 1.80 1.55 -0.90
N ASN A 27 0.64 2.01 -0.44
CA ASN A 27 -0.64 1.40 -0.78
C ASN A 27 -1.16 2.00 -2.09
N PHE A 28 -1.64 1.16 -3.01
CA PHE A 28 -2.19 1.58 -4.30
C PHE A 28 -3.53 0.88 -4.55
N CYS A 29 -4.26 1.30 -5.58
CA CYS A 29 -5.38 0.50 -6.07
C CYS A 29 -4.86 -0.78 -6.74
N SER A 30 -5.48 -1.93 -6.52
CA SER A 30 -5.08 -3.18 -7.20
C SER A 30 -5.57 -3.25 -8.66
N ASN A 31 -6.33 -2.26 -9.13
CA ASN A 31 -6.83 -2.20 -10.49
C ASN A 31 -5.78 -1.54 -11.41
N PRO A 32 -5.22 -2.24 -12.41
CA PRO A 32 -4.14 -1.71 -13.25
C PRO A 32 -4.56 -0.55 -14.16
N VAL A 33 -5.86 -0.31 -14.31
CA VAL A 33 -6.40 0.83 -15.07
C VAL A 33 -6.94 1.95 -14.16
N CYS A 34 -6.71 1.85 -12.84
CA CYS A 34 -7.01 2.90 -11.87
C CYS A 34 -5.80 3.83 -11.70
N ASN A 35 -5.37 4.41 -12.82
CA ASN A 35 -4.27 5.35 -12.90
C ASN A 35 -4.76 6.73 -13.33
N MET A 36 -3.92 7.73 -13.10
CA MET A 36 -4.12 9.08 -13.59
C MET A 36 -4.02 9.11 -15.12
N ASN A 37 -4.51 10.19 -15.73
CA ASN A 37 -4.45 10.38 -17.19
C ASN A 37 -3.00 10.51 -17.75
N ASN A 38 -1.98 10.54 -16.89
CA ASN A 38 -0.57 10.49 -17.22
C ASN A 38 0.07 9.09 -17.02
N GLY A 39 -0.74 8.08 -16.63
CA GLY A 39 -0.28 6.72 -16.38
C GLY A 39 0.25 6.46 -14.97
N GLU A 40 0.35 7.48 -14.11
CA GLU A 40 0.84 7.33 -12.73
C GLU A 40 -0.24 6.77 -11.80
N GLU A 41 0.18 5.94 -10.85
CA GLU A 41 -0.69 5.47 -9.76
C GLU A 41 -0.73 6.51 -8.65
N LEU A 42 -1.94 6.80 -8.13
CA LEU A 42 -2.09 7.62 -6.94
C LEU A 42 -1.96 6.75 -5.68
N PRO A 43 -1.05 7.09 -4.76
CA PRO A 43 -0.96 6.37 -3.49
C PRO A 43 -2.25 6.56 -2.68
N LEU A 44 -2.78 5.44 -2.22
CA LEU A 44 -3.87 5.40 -1.25
C LEU A 44 -3.31 5.53 0.16
N SER A 45 -4.16 5.97 1.09
CA SER A 45 -3.80 5.93 2.51
C SER A 45 -3.63 4.47 2.98
N ASN A 46 -2.74 4.22 3.94
CA ASN A 46 -2.41 2.87 4.41
C ASN A 46 -3.57 2.15 5.12
N ASP A 47 -4.58 2.88 5.58
CA ASP A 47 -5.80 2.37 6.20
C ASP A 47 -6.91 2.05 5.19
N MET A 48 -6.76 2.46 3.92
CA MET A 48 -7.74 2.19 2.88
C MET A 48 -7.65 0.72 2.40
N LYS A 49 -8.71 -0.04 2.68
CA LYS A 49 -8.87 -1.44 2.22
C LYS A 49 -9.40 -1.55 0.79
N PHE A 50 -10.12 -0.53 0.33
CA PHE A 50 -10.74 -0.45 -0.99
C PHE A 50 -10.54 0.95 -1.56
N CYS A 51 -10.36 1.05 -2.88
CA CYS A 51 -10.21 2.30 -3.60
C CYS A 51 -11.54 3.09 -3.59
N PRO A 52 -11.53 4.39 -3.24
CA PRO A 52 -12.75 5.20 -3.21
C PRO A 52 -13.33 5.49 -4.60
N ASP A 53 -12.51 5.43 -5.66
CA ASP A 53 -12.91 5.83 -7.01
C ASP A 53 -13.49 4.67 -7.83
N CYS A 54 -12.97 3.44 -7.65
CA CYS A 54 -13.40 2.27 -8.43
C CYS A 54 -13.90 1.08 -7.61
N GLY A 55 -13.82 1.15 -6.27
CA GLY A 55 -14.29 0.09 -5.37
C GLY A 55 -13.44 -1.19 -5.33
N GLN A 56 -12.39 -1.28 -6.14
CA GLN A 56 -11.47 -2.43 -6.14
C GLN A 56 -10.61 -2.46 -4.86
N PRO A 57 -10.12 -3.64 -4.43
CA PRO A 57 -9.22 -3.74 -3.29
C PRO A 57 -7.99 -2.84 -3.43
N SER A 58 -7.43 -2.43 -2.30
CA SER A 58 -6.08 -1.85 -2.28
C SER A 58 -5.02 -2.95 -2.36
N THR A 59 -3.79 -2.62 -2.77
CA THR A 59 -2.66 -3.56 -2.80
C THR A 59 -2.41 -4.12 -1.40
N PHE A 60 -2.60 -3.33 -0.34
CA PHE A 60 -2.47 -3.82 1.04
C PHE A 60 -3.55 -4.85 1.40
N LYS A 61 -4.80 -4.66 0.93
CA LYS A 61 -5.87 -5.66 1.14
C LYS A 61 -5.64 -6.91 0.31
N ALA A 62 -5.22 -6.77 -0.94
CA ALA A 62 -4.87 -7.90 -1.80
C ALA A 62 -3.72 -8.74 -1.22
N ASN A 63 -2.75 -8.10 -0.57
CA ASN A 63 -1.64 -8.78 0.12
C ASN A 63 -1.99 -9.27 1.55
N GLY A 64 -3.23 -9.10 2.00
CA GLY A 64 -3.71 -9.61 3.30
C GLY A 64 -3.15 -8.87 4.53
N PHE A 65 -2.62 -7.65 4.37
CA PHE A 65 -1.98 -6.93 5.47
C PHE A 65 -2.95 -6.51 6.58
N PHE A 66 -4.25 -6.38 6.28
CA PHE A 66 -5.29 -6.07 7.27
C PHE A 66 -5.78 -7.29 8.05
N ASP A 67 -5.42 -8.49 7.62
CA ASP A 67 -5.89 -9.74 8.22
C ASP A 67 -4.88 -10.29 9.25
N LYS A 68 -3.73 -9.62 9.39
CA LYS A 68 -2.69 -9.92 10.38
C LYS A 68 -3.09 -9.37 11.74
N LYS A 69 -3.10 -10.23 12.76
CA LYS A 69 -3.43 -9.91 14.15
C LYS A 69 -2.21 -9.38 14.90
#